data_AF-A0A2T2VDS6-F1
#
_entry.id   AF-A0A2T2VDS6-F1
#
_cell.length_a   1.000
_cell.length_b   1.000
_cell.length_c   1.000
_cell.angle_alpha   90.00
_cell.angle_beta   90.00
_cell.angle_gamma   90.00
#
_symmetry.space_group_name_H-M   'P 1'
#
loop_
_entity.id
_entity.type
_entity.pdbx_description
1 polymer ?
#
loop_
_entity_poly.entity_id
_entity_poly.type
_entity_poly.pdbx_seq_one_letter_code
_entity_poly.pdbx_strand_id
1 'polypeptide(L)'
;MASKAFAPGDIPFPLLHVDTGFLFKEMIEFRDYIEQEYDVEVLVQKNTEARAQQLEAEDAHSEEYIYLKKTKPLLNALEKHEFDCAFGGARRDEEKSRAKERIFSIRSEHGVWDPKAQRPELWQVYNAKLADQQNMRVFPLSNWTELDVWQYIKRENLEVVPLYYARKRDVIKRNGMILSVDEFVEPKEEEQVKNQALKKGWLSDEAESVRKGRRVLALTSEHKQNIRGVIHDESSTGKTFF
;
A
#
# COMPACT_ATOMS: atom_id res chain seq x y z
N MET A 1 -1.32 -7.07 20.01
CA MET A 1 -0.55 -6.47 21.15
C MET A 1 -1.43 -5.59 22.01
N ALA A 2 -2.17 -4.63 21.46
CA ALA A 2 -3.11 -3.80 22.22
C ALA A 2 -4.08 -4.63 23.08
N SER A 3 -4.77 -5.61 22.49
CA SER A 3 -5.62 -6.57 23.22
C SER A 3 -4.91 -7.22 24.43
N LYS A 4 -3.65 -7.64 24.29
CA LYS A 4 -2.88 -8.19 25.42
C LYS A 4 -2.54 -7.17 26.50
N ALA A 5 -2.34 -5.90 26.13
CA ALA A 5 -1.99 -4.84 27.07
C ALA A 5 -3.17 -4.44 27.96
N PHE A 6 -4.41 -4.59 27.47
CA PHE A 6 -5.63 -4.25 28.19
C PHE A 6 -6.42 -5.45 28.70
N ALA A 7 -6.01 -6.67 28.35
CA ALA A 7 -6.62 -7.90 28.82
C ALA A 7 -6.75 -7.94 30.36
N PRO A 8 -7.89 -8.42 30.91
CA PRO A 8 -9.04 -8.99 30.19
C PRO A 8 -10.07 -7.96 29.71
N GLY A 9 -9.82 -6.65 29.86
CA GLY A 9 -10.71 -5.61 29.37
C GLY A 9 -10.54 -5.29 27.89
N ASP A 10 -11.42 -4.43 27.39
CA ASP A 10 -11.48 -4.02 25.98
C ASP A 10 -10.37 -3.03 25.63
N ILE A 11 -10.11 -2.89 24.32
CA ILE A 11 -9.19 -1.86 23.82
C ILE A 11 -9.85 -0.49 24.01
N PRO A 12 -9.26 0.43 24.79
CA PRO A 12 -9.93 1.67 25.22
C PRO A 12 -9.87 2.78 24.16
N PHE A 13 -9.55 2.46 22.91
CA PHE A 13 -9.41 3.40 21.81
C PHE A 13 -9.84 2.75 20.50
N PRO A 14 -10.39 3.53 19.55
CA PRO A 14 -10.75 3.02 18.25
C PRO A 14 -9.51 2.77 17.39
N LEU A 15 -9.69 1.99 16.33
CA LEU A 15 -8.73 1.90 15.23
C LEU A 15 -9.10 2.92 14.15
N LEU A 16 -8.10 3.43 13.42
CA LEU A 16 -8.30 4.34 12.31
C LEU A 16 -7.75 3.70 11.03
N HIS A 17 -8.61 3.57 10.02
CA HIS A 17 -8.26 3.08 8.70
C HIS A 17 -8.44 4.18 7.65
N VAL A 18 -7.35 4.57 6.98
CA VAL A 18 -7.38 5.51 5.87
C VAL A 18 -7.64 4.77 4.57
N ASP A 19 -8.83 4.92 4.01
CA ASP A 19 -9.25 4.28 2.77
C ASP A 19 -8.93 5.18 1.56
N THR A 20 -8.01 4.71 0.71
CA THR A 20 -7.65 5.39 -0.54
C THR A 20 -8.70 5.19 -1.64
N GLY A 21 -9.58 4.19 -1.48
CA GLY A 21 -10.52 3.72 -2.49
C GLY A 21 -9.94 2.72 -3.49
N PHE A 22 -8.68 2.30 -3.34
CA PHE A 22 -7.97 1.38 -4.24
C PHE A 22 -7.24 0.28 -3.47
N LEU A 23 -7.76 -0.10 -2.30
CA LEU A 23 -7.20 -1.18 -1.49
C LEU A 23 -7.74 -2.52 -2.00
N PHE A 24 -6.92 -3.55 -1.92
CA PHE A 24 -7.36 -4.91 -2.26
C PHE A 24 -8.54 -5.33 -1.39
N LYS A 25 -9.52 -6.01 -2.00
CA LYS A 25 -10.69 -6.54 -1.29
C LYS A 25 -10.30 -7.40 -0.08
N GLU A 26 -9.27 -8.24 -0.22
CA GLU A 26 -8.78 -9.07 0.89
C GLU A 26 -8.28 -8.24 2.09
N MET A 27 -7.80 -7.01 1.88
CA MET A 27 -7.42 -6.11 2.99
C MET A 27 -8.64 -5.56 3.72
N ILE A 28 -9.70 -5.21 2.99
CA ILE A 28 -10.95 -4.70 3.57
C ILE A 28 -11.67 -5.80 4.34
N GLU A 29 -11.78 -6.99 3.75
CA GLU A 29 -12.34 -8.17 4.44
C GLU A 29 -11.57 -8.51 5.72
N PHE A 30 -10.24 -8.43 5.67
CA PHE A 30 -9.41 -8.67 6.85
C PHE A 30 -9.58 -7.58 7.92
N ARG A 31 -9.73 -6.31 7.55
CA ARG A 31 -10.06 -5.23 8.48
C ARG A 31 -11.38 -5.50 9.20
N ASP A 32 -12.42 -5.88 8.46
CA ASP A 32 -13.76 -6.14 9.01
C ASP A 32 -13.75 -7.37 9.93
N TYR A 33 -12.93 -8.38 9.59
CA TYR A 33 -12.65 -9.50 10.48
C TYR A 33 -11.97 -9.05 11.80
N ILE A 34 -10.98 -8.16 11.74
CA ILE A 34 -10.29 -7.65 12.94
C ILE A 34 -11.22 -6.83 13.84
N GLU A 35 -12.10 -6.01 13.27
CA GLU A 35 -13.14 -5.29 14.02
C GLU A 35 -14.01 -6.24 14.84
N GLN A 36 -14.47 -7.33 14.22
CA GLN A 36 -15.34 -8.32 14.87
C GLN A 36 -14.58 -9.19 15.88
N GLU A 37 -13.40 -9.69 15.52
CA GLU A 37 -12.61 -10.60 16.35
C GLU A 37 -12.14 -9.95 17.66
N TYR A 38 -11.84 -8.65 17.63
CA TYR A 38 -11.34 -7.92 18.79
C TYR A 38 -12.37 -6.99 19.43
N ASP A 39 -13.62 -7.01 18.96
CA ASP A 39 -14.73 -6.14 19.40
C ASP A 39 -14.28 -4.67 19.54
N VAL A 40 -13.68 -4.13 18.48
CA VAL A 40 -13.07 -2.80 18.48
C VAL A 40 -13.60 -1.96 17.32
N GLU A 41 -14.03 -0.74 17.60
CA GLU A 41 -14.52 0.19 16.58
C GLU A 41 -13.40 0.55 15.58
N VAL A 42 -13.68 0.41 14.28
CA VAL A 42 -12.79 0.86 13.21
C VAL A 42 -13.36 2.09 12.49
N LEU A 43 -12.77 3.25 12.77
CA LEU A 43 -13.08 4.50 12.07
C LEU A 43 -12.47 4.46 10.67
N VAL A 44 -13.32 4.51 9.64
CA VAL A 44 -12.87 4.57 8.25
C VAL A 44 -12.90 6.01 7.75
N GLN A 45 -11.75 6.52 7.32
CA GLN A 45 -11.61 7.87 6.79
C GLN A 45 -11.20 7.85 5.32
N LYS A 46 -12.00 8.51 4.48
CA LYS A 46 -11.76 8.70 3.05
C LYS A 46 -11.80 10.19 2.71
N ASN A 47 -10.97 10.63 1.76
CA ASN A 47 -11.05 12.00 1.25
C ASN A 47 -12.17 12.09 0.20
N THR A 48 -13.22 12.85 0.48
CA THR A 48 -14.40 13.02 -0.39
C THR A 48 -14.28 14.19 -1.38
N GLU A 49 -13.18 14.93 -1.38
CA GLU A 49 -12.96 16.05 -2.30
C GLU A 49 -12.93 15.58 -3.76
N ALA A 50 -13.58 16.33 -4.65
CA ALA A 50 -13.65 16.01 -6.08
C ALA A 50 -12.26 15.77 -6.71
N ARG A 51 -11.26 16.57 -6.33
CA ARG A 51 -9.87 16.43 -6.78
C ARG A 51 -9.28 15.08 -6.36
N ALA A 52 -9.57 14.62 -5.15
CA ALA A 52 -9.13 13.30 -4.69
C ALA A 52 -9.89 12.17 -5.41
N GLN A 53 -11.15 12.38 -5.80
CA GLN A 53 -11.94 11.38 -6.55
C GLN A 53 -11.51 11.22 -8.01
N GLN A 54 -10.77 12.18 -8.58
CA GLN A 54 -10.24 12.12 -9.95
C GLN A 54 -8.96 11.29 -10.09
N LEU A 55 -8.35 10.88 -8.96
CA LEU A 55 -7.11 10.11 -8.95
C LEU A 55 -7.41 8.61 -8.98
N GLU A 56 -6.70 7.90 -9.82
CA GLU A 56 -6.88 6.46 -10.08
C GLU A 56 -5.77 5.61 -9.45
N ALA A 57 -5.88 4.28 -9.57
CA ALA A 57 -4.89 3.34 -9.03
C ALA A 57 -3.47 3.58 -9.60
N GLU A 58 -3.36 4.03 -10.84
CA GLU A 58 -2.07 4.33 -11.48
C GLU A 58 -1.36 5.53 -10.88
N ASP A 59 -2.10 6.43 -10.22
CA ASP A 59 -1.55 7.63 -9.61
C ASP A 59 -0.96 7.35 -8.23
N ALA A 60 -1.01 6.10 -7.73
CA ALA A 60 -0.69 5.73 -6.35
C ALA A 60 0.71 6.14 -5.84
N HIS A 61 1.65 6.41 -6.75
CA HIS A 61 3.02 6.86 -6.45
C HIS A 61 3.24 8.37 -6.65
N SER A 62 2.25 9.11 -7.14
CA SER A 62 2.34 10.56 -7.26
C SER A 62 2.27 11.23 -5.88
N GLU A 63 2.99 12.34 -5.73
CA GLU A 63 2.94 13.15 -4.50
C GLU A 63 1.51 13.62 -4.21
N GLU A 64 0.76 13.96 -5.24
CA GLU A 64 -0.63 14.40 -5.16
C GLU A 64 -1.55 13.30 -4.62
N TYR A 65 -1.43 12.07 -5.12
CA TYR A 65 -2.17 10.92 -4.59
C TYR A 65 -1.82 10.65 -3.13
N ILE A 66 -0.52 10.58 -2.81
CA ILE A 66 -0.08 10.32 -1.44
C ILE A 66 -0.67 11.38 -0.50
N TYR A 67 -0.59 12.66 -0.88
CA TYR A 67 -1.14 13.72 -0.07
C TYR A 67 -2.67 13.65 0.05
N LEU A 68 -3.40 13.60 -1.07
CA LEU A 68 -4.87 13.70 -1.06
C LEU A 68 -5.55 12.42 -0.57
N LYS A 69 -5.03 11.23 -0.86
CA LYS A 69 -5.66 9.96 -0.51
C LYS A 69 -5.13 9.35 0.80
N LYS A 70 -3.93 9.73 1.27
CA LYS A 70 -3.34 9.18 2.51
C LYS A 70 -3.13 10.22 3.60
N THR A 71 -2.33 11.26 3.33
CA THR A 71 -1.92 12.22 4.36
C THR A 71 -3.07 13.10 4.84
N LYS A 72 -3.78 13.76 3.91
CA LYS A 72 -4.88 14.66 4.23
C LYS A 72 -6.04 13.96 4.97
N PRO A 73 -6.57 12.80 4.53
CA PRO A 73 -7.60 12.12 5.31
C PRO A 73 -7.12 11.71 6.70
N LEU A 74 -5.88 11.25 6.86
CA LEU A 74 -5.31 10.98 8.19
C LEU A 74 -5.37 12.23 9.09
N LEU A 75 -4.85 13.36 8.62
CA LEU A 75 -4.86 14.62 9.39
C LEU A 75 -6.28 15.06 9.73
N ASN A 76 -7.20 15.01 8.76
CA ASN A 76 -8.60 15.35 8.98
C ASN A 76 -9.28 14.44 10.01
N ALA A 77 -8.98 13.14 10.04
CA ALA A 77 -9.53 12.23 11.04
C ALA A 77 -9.01 12.55 12.44
N LEU A 78 -7.71 12.82 12.57
CA LEU A 78 -7.12 13.17 13.86
C LEU A 78 -7.70 14.48 14.41
N GLU A 79 -7.91 15.48 13.55
CA GLU A 79 -8.55 16.74 13.92
C GLU A 79 -10.03 16.54 14.28
N LYS A 80 -10.80 15.88 13.40
CA LYS A 80 -12.25 15.65 13.58
C LYS A 80 -12.58 14.91 14.88
N HIS A 81 -11.75 13.95 15.27
CA HIS A 81 -11.95 13.14 16.48
C HIS A 81 -11.13 13.64 17.67
N GLU A 82 -10.46 14.79 17.53
CA GLU A 82 -9.65 15.42 18.59
C GLU A 82 -8.59 14.47 19.18
N PHE A 83 -8.02 13.60 18.35
CA PHE A 83 -7.02 12.64 18.79
C PHE A 83 -5.68 13.32 19.05
N ASP A 84 -5.24 13.28 20.31
CA ASP A 84 -3.95 13.79 20.78
C ASP A 84 -2.81 12.77 20.61
N CYS A 85 -3.12 11.49 20.43
CA CYS A 85 -2.17 10.41 20.26
C CYS A 85 -2.63 9.41 19.19
N ALA A 86 -1.71 9.00 18.32
CA ALA A 86 -1.96 7.92 17.36
C ALA A 86 -0.83 6.89 17.37
N PHE A 87 -1.17 5.61 17.52
CA PHE A 87 -0.23 4.52 17.40
C PHE A 87 0.05 4.20 15.93
N GLY A 88 1.33 4.14 15.55
CA GLY A 88 1.78 3.72 14.22
C GLY A 88 2.57 2.42 14.28
N GLY A 89 2.46 1.62 13.21
CA GLY A 89 3.20 0.37 13.04
C GLY A 89 4.60 0.52 12.44
N ALA A 90 5.08 1.76 12.27
CA ALA A 90 6.37 2.05 11.65
C ALA A 90 7.55 1.47 12.44
N ARG A 91 8.56 0.95 11.73
CA ARG A 91 9.77 0.37 12.32
C ARG A 91 11.02 1.06 11.80
N ARG A 92 12.11 1.02 12.58
CA ARG A 92 13.38 1.67 12.23
C ARG A 92 14.15 0.94 11.11
N ASP A 93 13.93 -0.37 10.97
CA ASP A 93 14.57 -1.20 9.95
C ASP A 93 13.95 -1.06 8.55
N GLU A 94 12.72 -0.54 8.46
CA GLU A 94 11.98 -0.38 7.19
C GLU A 94 12.62 0.63 6.25
N GLU A 95 13.16 1.73 6.79
CA GLU A 95 13.71 2.81 5.97
C GLU A 95 14.84 3.55 6.69
N LYS A 96 15.92 3.87 5.96
CA LYS A 96 17.10 4.56 6.53
C LYS A 96 16.76 5.89 7.21
N SER A 97 15.77 6.61 6.68
CA SER A 97 15.30 7.88 7.25
C SER A 97 14.71 7.71 8.66
N ARG A 98 14.14 6.53 8.96
CA ARG A 98 13.54 6.17 10.25
C ARG A 98 14.55 5.70 11.29
N ALA A 99 15.82 5.53 10.95
CA ALA A 99 16.83 5.07 11.92
C ALA A 99 16.97 5.98 13.16
N LYS A 100 16.60 7.26 13.03
CA LYS A 100 16.61 8.26 14.10
C LYS A 100 15.21 8.59 14.65
N GLU A 101 14.17 7.89 14.21
CA GLU A 101 12.80 8.03 14.74
C GLU A 101 12.77 7.66 16.22
N ARG A 102 11.99 8.41 16.98
CA ARG A 102 11.72 8.17 18.40
C ARG A 102 10.49 7.28 18.54
N ILE A 103 10.33 6.63 19.69
CA ILE A 103 9.09 5.91 19.98
C ILE A 103 7.93 6.91 20.10
N PHE A 104 8.16 8.04 20.77
CA PHE A 104 7.22 9.15 20.89
C PHE A 104 7.67 10.30 19.99
N SER A 105 6.92 10.50 18.91
CA SER A 105 7.13 11.58 17.96
C SER A 105 6.10 12.68 18.17
N ILE A 106 6.54 13.81 18.73
CA ILE A 106 5.70 14.99 18.94
C ILE A 106 5.49 15.73 17.62
N ARG A 107 4.25 16.16 17.38
CA ARG A 107 3.81 16.92 16.21
C ARG A 107 3.17 18.23 16.66
N SER A 108 3.33 19.27 15.86
CA SER A 108 2.62 20.53 16.05
C SER A 108 1.12 20.39 15.75
N GLU A 109 0.36 21.46 15.98
CA GLU A 109 -1.06 21.60 15.63
C GLU A 109 -1.35 21.14 14.20
N HIS A 110 -0.55 21.57 13.23
CA HIS A 110 -0.70 21.18 11.82
C HIS A 110 -0.03 19.84 11.45
N GLY A 111 0.37 19.03 12.44
CA GLY A 111 1.00 17.73 12.21
C GLY A 111 2.48 17.77 11.79
N VAL A 112 3.13 18.95 11.86
CA VAL A 112 4.53 19.13 11.44
C VAL A 112 5.48 18.59 12.50
N TRP A 113 6.57 17.98 12.06
CA TRP A 113 7.63 17.47 12.93
C TRP A 113 8.77 18.48 13.09
N ASP A 114 9.16 18.74 14.34
CA ASP A 114 10.33 19.57 14.67
C ASP A 114 11.35 18.75 15.48
N PRO A 115 12.61 18.60 15.01
CA PRO A 115 13.64 17.89 15.75
C PRO A 115 13.93 18.47 17.14
N LYS A 116 13.80 19.79 17.33
CA LYS A 116 14.07 20.45 18.62
C LYS A 116 12.97 20.21 19.65
N ALA A 117 11.76 19.94 19.19
CA ALA A 117 10.62 19.62 20.05
C ALA A 117 10.66 18.17 20.57
N GLN A 118 11.49 17.31 19.99
CA GLN A 118 11.57 15.90 20.37
C GLN A 118 12.33 15.70 21.69
N ARG A 119 11.89 14.72 22.47
CA ARG A 119 12.39 14.52 23.84
C ARG A 119 13.34 13.32 23.92
N PRO A 120 14.38 13.37 24.77
CA PRO A 120 15.17 12.19 25.08
C PRO A 120 14.30 11.06 25.65
N GLU A 121 14.53 9.84 25.17
CA GLU A 121 13.87 8.61 25.65
C GLU A 121 14.93 7.81 26.39
N LEU A 122 14.93 7.90 27.72
CA LEU A 122 15.92 7.23 28.56
C LEU A 122 15.29 6.00 29.20
N TRP A 123 15.90 4.83 29.01
CA TRP A 123 15.37 3.53 29.43
C TRP A 123 13.97 3.27 28.85
N GLN A 124 12.99 3.01 29.72
CA GLN A 124 11.57 2.83 29.40
C GLN A 124 10.72 3.97 30.00
N VAL A 125 11.35 5.13 30.25
CA VAL A 125 10.68 6.32 30.78
C VAL A 125 10.43 7.28 29.63
N TYR A 126 9.16 7.57 29.38
CA TYR A 126 8.71 8.40 28.28
C TYR A 126 8.04 9.68 28.80
N ASN A 127 8.41 10.83 28.23
CA ASN A 127 7.74 12.10 28.53
C ASN A 127 6.66 12.36 27.47
N ALA A 128 5.43 11.96 27.81
CA ALA A 128 4.25 12.09 26.95
C ALA A 128 3.46 13.41 27.18
N LYS A 129 3.97 14.38 27.94
CA LYS A 129 3.23 15.63 28.21
C LYS A 129 3.03 16.45 26.92
N LEU A 130 1.81 16.71 26.47
CA LEU A 130 1.59 17.57 25.31
C LEU A 130 1.36 19.03 25.75
N ALA A 131 1.77 19.98 24.90
CA ALA A 131 1.25 21.34 25.00
C ALA A 131 -0.09 21.43 24.26
N ASP A 132 -0.84 22.51 24.50
CA ASP A 132 -2.13 22.74 23.85
C ASP A 132 -2.00 22.60 22.33
N GLN A 133 -2.95 21.88 21.74
CA GLN A 133 -3.03 21.61 20.30
C GLN A 133 -1.88 20.77 19.71
N GLN A 134 -0.93 20.30 20.53
CA GLN A 134 0.03 19.29 20.05
C GLN A 134 -0.63 17.91 20.01
N ASN A 135 -0.14 17.08 19.10
CA ASN A 135 -0.44 15.66 19.10
C ASN A 135 0.86 14.85 19.00
N MET A 136 0.76 13.54 19.23
CA MET A 136 1.90 12.63 19.12
C MET A 136 1.59 11.44 18.22
N ARG A 137 2.66 10.90 17.63
CA ARG A 137 2.69 9.56 17.02
C ARG A 137 3.53 8.66 17.90
N VAL A 138 3.00 7.50 18.26
CA VAL A 138 3.69 6.51 19.10
C VAL A 138 3.96 5.26 18.27
N PHE A 139 5.19 4.77 18.30
CA PHE A 139 5.64 3.65 17.46
C PHE A 139 6.13 2.47 18.32
N PRO A 140 5.24 1.65 18.89
CA PRO A 140 5.61 0.56 19.80
C PRO A 140 6.55 -0.47 19.17
N LEU A 141 6.48 -0.63 17.85
CA LEU A 141 7.28 -1.58 17.09
C LEU A 141 8.63 -1.03 16.60
N SER A 142 9.03 0.18 17.01
CA SER A 142 10.25 0.83 16.49
C SER A 142 11.51 -0.04 16.54
N ASN A 143 11.64 -0.88 17.57
CA ASN A 143 12.80 -1.76 17.81
C ASN A 143 12.65 -3.16 17.21
N TRP A 144 11.52 -3.47 16.57
CA TRP A 144 11.28 -4.77 15.97
C TRP A 144 11.83 -4.79 14.55
N THR A 145 12.46 -5.91 14.20
CA THR A 145 12.83 -6.22 12.82
C THR A 145 11.70 -6.94 12.10
N GLU A 146 11.82 -7.08 10.78
CA GLU A 146 10.86 -7.84 9.99
C GLU A 146 10.76 -9.30 10.49
N LEU A 147 11.90 -9.88 10.85
CA LEU A 147 11.96 -11.24 11.40
C LEU A 147 11.21 -11.34 12.74
N ASP A 148 11.33 -10.35 13.62
CA ASP A 148 10.62 -10.34 14.91
C ASP A 148 9.10 -10.31 14.71
N VAL A 149 8.62 -9.51 13.74
CA VAL A 149 7.19 -9.44 13.40
C VAL A 149 6.68 -10.80 12.94
N TRP A 150 7.38 -11.45 12.00
CA TRP A 150 6.98 -12.77 11.50
C TRP A 150 7.07 -13.87 12.55
N GLN A 151 8.11 -13.87 13.38
CA GLN A 151 8.25 -14.82 14.48
C GLN A 151 7.12 -14.66 15.49
N TYR A 152 6.73 -13.42 15.79
CA TYR A 152 5.62 -13.15 16.69
C TYR A 152 4.28 -13.58 16.10
N ILE A 153 3.99 -13.24 14.84
CA ILE A 153 2.78 -13.70 14.13
C ILE A 153 2.68 -15.23 14.20
N LYS A 154 3.78 -15.94 13.93
CA LYS A 154 3.82 -17.40 13.99
C LYS A 154 3.63 -17.92 15.42
N ARG A 155 4.33 -17.36 16.40
CA ARG A 155 4.28 -17.81 17.80
C ARG A 155 2.90 -17.63 18.42
N GLU A 156 2.26 -16.51 18.10
CA GLU A 156 0.94 -16.14 18.62
C GLU A 156 -0.19 -16.65 17.73
N ASN A 157 0.13 -17.36 16.64
CA ASN A 157 -0.82 -17.87 15.65
C ASN A 157 -1.82 -16.80 15.18
N LEU A 158 -1.29 -15.62 14.80
CA LEU A 158 -2.11 -14.51 14.31
C LEU A 158 -2.43 -14.70 12.84
N GLU A 159 -3.70 -14.43 12.50
CA GLU A 159 -4.11 -14.32 11.11
C GLU A 159 -3.44 -13.12 10.44
N VAL A 160 -3.20 -13.27 9.13
CA VAL A 160 -2.63 -12.21 8.28
C VAL A 160 -3.46 -12.08 7.01
N VAL A 161 -3.37 -10.92 6.38
CA VAL A 161 -4.04 -10.69 5.09
C VAL A 161 -3.60 -11.77 4.09
N PRO A 162 -4.54 -12.43 3.38
CA PRO A 162 -4.21 -13.50 2.43
C PRO A 162 -3.19 -13.14 1.34
N LEU A 163 -2.99 -11.83 1.08
CA LEU A 163 -1.98 -11.31 0.17
C LEU A 163 -0.55 -11.71 0.53
N TYR A 164 -0.25 -12.02 1.79
CA TYR A 164 1.05 -12.52 2.21
C TYR A 164 1.34 -13.95 1.72
N TYR A 165 0.32 -14.70 1.30
CA TYR A 165 0.49 -16.02 0.73
C TYR A 165 0.54 -15.94 -0.80
N ALA A 166 1.47 -16.69 -1.39
CA ALA A 166 1.65 -16.74 -2.83
C ALA A 166 0.38 -17.30 -3.50
N ARG A 167 -0.26 -16.47 -4.33
CA ARG A 167 -1.44 -16.84 -5.13
C ARG A 167 -1.25 -16.37 -6.56
N LYS A 168 -1.66 -17.17 -7.53
CA LYS A 168 -1.74 -16.72 -8.93
C LYS A 168 -2.80 -15.63 -9.03
N ARG A 169 -2.43 -14.50 -9.62
CA ARG A 169 -3.31 -13.35 -9.91
C ARG A 169 -3.11 -12.94 -11.35
N ASP A 170 -4.20 -12.54 -12.01
CA ASP A 170 -4.08 -11.87 -13.29
C ASP A 170 -3.52 -10.47 -13.04
N VAL A 171 -2.50 -10.09 -13.81
CA VAL A 171 -1.83 -8.80 -13.69
C VAL A 171 -1.69 -8.17 -15.08
N ILE A 172 -1.56 -6.85 -15.11
CA ILE A 172 -1.25 -6.08 -16.31
C ILE A 172 -0.04 -5.19 -16.07
N LYS A 173 0.71 -4.90 -17.13
CA LYS A 173 1.79 -3.91 -17.11
C LYS A 173 1.31 -2.63 -17.78
N ARG A 174 1.14 -1.56 -17.01
CA ARG A 174 0.67 -0.24 -17.46
C ARG A 174 1.62 0.84 -16.94
N ASN A 175 2.12 1.70 -17.83
CA ASN A 175 3.07 2.77 -17.49
C ASN A 175 4.31 2.30 -16.70
N GLY A 176 4.80 1.09 -16.96
CA GLY A 176 5.95 0.51 -16.25
C GLY A 176 5.63 -0.13 -14.90
N MET A 177 4.41 0.00 -14.40
CA MET A 177 3.93 -0.61 -13.16
C MET A 177 3.25 -1.95 -13.44
N ILE A 178 3.33 -2.88 -12.49
CA ILE A 178 2.55 -4.12 -12.48
C ILE A 178 1.33 -3.86 -11.60
N LEU A 179 0.14 -3.96 -12.19
CA LEU A 179 -1.13 -3.78 -11.49
C LEU A 179 -1.87 -5.11 -11.45
N SER A 180 -2.45 -5.44 -10.30
CA SER A 180 -3.37 -6.57 -10.19
C SER A 180 -4.65 -6.23 -10.94
N VAL A 181 -5.23 -7.20 -11.64
CA VAL A 181 -6.57 -7.05 -12.22
C VAL A 181 -7.59 -7.30 -11.12
N ASP A 182 -8.44 -6.31 -10.88
CA ASP A 182 -9.48 -6.34 -9.86
C ASP A 182 -10.62 -5.37 -10.23
N GLU A 183 -11.49 -5.05 -9.27
CA GLU A 183 -12.65 -4.17 -9.47
C GLU A 183 -12.29 -2.71 -9.82
N PHE A 184 -11.06 -2.28 -9.52
CA PHE A 184 -10.59 -0.92 -9.82
C PHE A 184 -9.67 -0.88 -11.05
N VAL A 185 -9.05 -2.00 -11.39
CA VAL A 185 -8.10 -2.08 -12.51
C VAL A 185 -8.59 -3.08 -13.56
N GLU A 186 -9.32 -2.56 -14.54
CA GLU A 186 -9.72 -3.33 -15.72
C GLU A 186 -8.65 -3.28 -16.83
N PRO A 187 -8.32 -4.42 -17.46
CA PRO A 187 -7.45 -4.44 -18.63
C PRO A 187 -8.08 -3.73 -19.83
N LYS A 188 -7.35 -2.81 -20.45
CA LYS A 188 -7.72 -2.18 -21.74
C LYS A 188 -7.65 -3.23 -22.86
N GLU A 189 -8.34 -3.01 -23.98
CA GLU A 189 -8.37 -3.96 -25.11
C GLU A 189 -6.96 -4.43 -25.54
N GLU A 190 -6.01 -3.51 -25.68
CA GLU A 190 -4.62 -3.84 -26.05
C GLU A 190 -3.92 -4.73 -25.01
N GLU A 191 -4.19 -4.52 -23.72
CA GLU A 191 -3.63 -5.30 -22.62
C GLU A 191 -4.28 -6.69 -22.54
N GLN A 192 -5.59 -6.78 -22.80
CA GLN A 192 -6.32 -8.05 -22.91
C GLN A 192 -5.76 -8.90 -24.04
N VAL A 193 -5.59 -8.31 -25.22
CA VAL A 193 -5.00 -8.96 -26.38
C VAL A 193 -3.61 -9.50 -26.06
N LYS A 194 -2.76 -8.71 -25.38
CA LYS A 194 -1.43 -9.16 -24.96
C LYS A 194 -1.51 -10.35 -23.98
N ASN A 195 -2.35 -10.26 -22.96
CA ASN A 195 -2.50 -11.34 -21.97
C ASN A 195 -3.04 -12.64 -22.60
N GLN A 196 -3.96 -12.54 -23.56
CA GLN A 196 -4.43 -13.68 -24.34
C GLN A 196 -3.31 -14.26 -25.21
N ALA A 197 -2.52 -13.42 -25.87
CA ALA A 197 -1.37 -13.85 -26.67
C ALA A 197 -0.31 -14.56 -25.83
N LEU A 198 0.00 -14.07 -24.62
CA LEU A 198 0.87 -14.74 -23.65
C LEU A 198 0.31 -16.11 -23.25
N LYS A 199 -0.97 -16.17 -22.83
CA LYS A 199 -1.63 -17.42 -22.42
C LYS A 199 -1.64 -18.48 -23.53
N LYS A 200 -1.71 -18.06 -24.79
CA LYS A 200 -1.70 -18.94 -25.97
C LYS A 200 -0.31 -19.21 -26.55
N GLY A 201 0.76 -18.63 -25.99
CA GLY A 201 2.14 -18.82 -26.46
C GLY A 201 2.44 -18.16 -27.82
N TRP A 202 1.69 -17.11 -28.18
CA TRP A 202 1.80 -16.46 -29.50
C TRP A 202 2.95 -15.45 -29.60
N LEU A 203 3.48 -15.01 -28.45
CA LEU A 203 4.57 -14.03 -28.38
C LEU A 203 5.91 -14.77 -28.40
N SER A 204 6.81 -14.34 -29.30
CA SER A 204 8.16 -14.89 -29.37
C SER A 204 9.07 -14.35 -28.26
N ASP A 205 8.80 -13.14 -27.79
CA ASP A 205 9.53 -12.46 -26.73
C ASP A 205 8.56 -11.96 -25.65
N GLU A 206 8.96 -12.07 -24.38
CA GLU A 206 8.18 -11.55 -23.25
C GLU A 206 8.26 -10.02 -23.13
N ALA A 207 9.29 -9.42 -23.76
CA ALA A 207 9.58 -7.99 -23.71
C ALA A 207 8.75 -7.20 -24.74
N GLU A 208 8.04 -6.18 -24.26
CA GLU A 208 7.37 -5.22 -25.11
C GLU A 208 8.36 -4.22 -25.70
N SER A 209 8.16 -3.83 -26.96
CA SER A 209 8.93 -2.76 -27.60
C SER A 209 8.05 -1.58 -27.94
N VAL A 210 8.62 -0.37 -27.89
CA VAL A 210 7.93 0.87 -28.29
C VAL A 210 8.67 1.46 -29.49
N ARG A 211 7.99 1.59 -30.63
CA ARG A 211 8.55 2.21 -31.85
C ARG A 211 7.72 3.43 -32.25
N LYS A 212 8.36 4.60 -32.33
CA LYS A 212 7.71 5.88 -32.69
C LYS A 212 6.48 6.21 -31.82
N GLY A 213 6.56 5.92 -30.52
CA GLY A 213 5.46 6.16 -29.56
C GLY A 213 4.31 5.15 -29.65
N ARG A 214 4.45 4.08 -30.45
CA ARG A 214 3.45 3.02 -30.56
C ARG A 214 3.99 1.73 -29.94
N ARG A 215 3.15 1.04 -29.17
CA ARG A 215 3.44 -0.27 -28.58
C ARG A 215 3.45 -1.32 -29.68
N VAL A 216 4.51 -2.11 -29.74
CA VAL A 216 4.68 -3.16 -30.76
C VAL A 216 4.92 -4.51 -30.08
N LEU A 217 4.11 -5.49 -30.46
CA LEU A 217 4.23 -6.88 -29.98
C LEU A 217 4.91 -7.74 -31.04
N ALA A 218 5.90 -8.53 -30.62
CA ALA A 218 6.59 -9.51 -31.46
C ALA A 218 5.78 -10.81 -31.51
N LEU A 219 5.06 -11.03 -32.61
CA LEU A 219 4.21 -12.19 -32.84
C LEU A 219 4.79 -13.09 -33.93
N THR A 220 4.59 -14.40 -33.80
CA THR A 220 4.87 -15.32 -34.90
C THR A 220 3.94 -15.03 -36.08
N SER A 221 4.45 -15.13 -37.31
CA SER A 221 3.71 -14.77 -38.53
C SER A 221 2.37 -15.50 -38.68
N GLU A 222 2.27 -16.72 -38.17
CA GLU A 222 1.06 -17.56 -38.20
C GLU A 222 -0.11 -16.99 -37.39
N HIS A 223 0.15 -16.13 -36.41
CA HIS A 223 -0.88 -15.61 -35.50
C HIS A 223 -1.24 -14.14 -35.75
N LYS A 224 -0.57 -13.47 -36.70
CA LYS A 224 -0.81 -12.06 -37.04
C LYS A 224 -2.26 -11.79 -37.50
N GLN A 225 -2.89 -12.73 -38.20
CA GLN A 225 -4.28 -12.58 -38.66
C GLN A 225 -5.31 -12.73 -37.54
N ASN A 226 -4.93 -13.33 -36.41
CA ASN A 226 -5.81 -13.60 -35.28
C ASN A 226 -5.93 -12.41 -34.31
N ILE A 227 -5.08 -11.38 -34.47
CA ILE A 227 -5.05 -10.20 -33.60
C ILE A 227 -5.32 -8.93 -34.42
N ARG A 228 -6.47 -8.31 -34.18
CA ARG A 228 -6.86 -7.02 -34.76
C ARG A 228 -6.59 -5.88 -33.77
N GLY A 229 -6.21 -4.71 -34.27
CA GLY A 229 -6.09 -3.48 -33.46
C GLY A 229 -4.72 -3.21 -32.81
N VAL A 230 -3.74 -4.13 -32.92
CA VAL A 230 -2.38 -3.94 -32.39
C VAL A 230 -1.38 -3.86 -33.55
N ILE A 231 -0.31 -3.07 -33.38
CA ILE A 231 0.79 -2.98 -34.35
C ILE A 231 1.75 -4.13 -34.10
N HIS A 232 1.99 -4.90 -35.16
CA HIS A 232 2.81 -6.12 -35.14
C HIS A 232 4.21 -5.80 -35.67
N ASP A 233 5.25 -6.29 -34.99
CA ASP A 233 6.62 -6.30 -35.55
C ASP A 233 6.98 -7.65 -36.14
N GLU A 234 8.00 -7.65 -36.99
CA GLU A 234 8.76 -8.86 -37.29
C GLU A 234 9.87 -9.03 -36.25
N SER A 235 9.83 -10.14 -35.51
CA SER A 235 10.94 -10.55 -34.65
C SER A 235 12.15 -10.87 -35.51
N SER A 236 13.32 -10.37 -35.07
CA SER A 236 14.64 -10.54 -35.67
C SER A 236 15.30 -11.89 -35.33
N THR A 237 14.55 -12.92 -34.96
CA THR A 237 15.05 -14.31 -34.95
C THR A 237 15.18 -14.93 -36.34
N GLY A 238 15.06 -14.12 -37.41
CA GLY A 238 15.63 -14.40 -38.73
C GLY A 238 17.16 -14.57 -38.75
N LYS A 239 17.79 -15.06 -37.67
CA LYS A 239 19.11 -15.65 -37.70
C LYS A 239 18.98 -17.12 -38.08
N THR A 240 19.16 -17.40 -39.36
CA THR A 240 19.75 -18.66 -39.78
C THR A 240 21.11 -18.78 -39.08
N PHE A 241 21.25 -19.76 -38.19
CA PHE A 241 22.56 -20.21 -37.73
C PHE A 241 23.34 -20.72 -38.96
N PHE A 242 24.55 -20.21 -39.15
CA PHE A 242 25.68 -21.00 -39.63
C PHE A 242 26.68 -21.10 -38.49
#